data_AF-A0A928AGA1-F1
#
_entry.id   AF-A0A928AGA1-F1
#
_cell.length_a   1.000
_cell.length_b   1.000
_cell.length_c   1.000
_cell.angle_alpha   90.00
_cell.angle_beta   90.00
_cell.angle_gamma   90.00
#
_symmetry.space_group_name_H-M   'P 1'
#
loop_
_entity.id
_entity.type
_entity.pdbx_description
1 polymer ?
#
loop_
_entity_poly.entity_id
_entity_poly.type
_entity_poly.pdbx_seq_one_letter_code
_entity_poly.pdbx_strand_id
1 'polypeptide(L)'
;MKEYKGKIELRIENVGTKSEGCYAYLEHAEGELQLCREGQYPVNDPYFEPYKGAEVVISGTESHGWLIVETIAPTLSSEPTALENPEP
;
A
#
# COMPACT_ATOMS: atom_id res chain seq x y z
N MET A 1 -9.45 10.70 10.73
CA MET A 1 -8.41 10.42 9.73
C MET A 1 -7.06 10.50 10.40
N LYS A 2 -6.22 9.49 10.20
CA LYS A 2 -4.82 9.44 10.64
C LYS A 2 -3.93 9.22 9.43
N GLU A 3 -2.70 9.70 9.53
CA GLU A 3 -1.68 9.56 8.49
C GLU A 3 -0.59 8.61 8.98
N TYR A 4 -0.29 7.62 8.15
CA TYR A 4 0.74 6.62 8.42
C TYR A 4 1.80 6.69 7.33
N LYS A 5 3.05 6.93 7.74
CA LYS A 5 4.20 6.85 6.84
C LYS A 5 4.85 5.49 6.99
N GLY A 6 5.05 4.82 5.87
CA GLY A 6 5.65 3.48 5.86
C GLY A 6 5.87 2.96 4.46
N LYS A 7 6.27 1.70 4.38
CA LYS A 7 6.48 1.00 3.11
C LYS A 7 5.30 0.05 2.85
N ILE A 8 4.76 0.08 1.62
CA ILE A 8 3.73 -0.90 1.25
C ILE A 8 4.38 -2.24 0.95
N GLU A 9 3.86 -3.29 1.56
CA GLU A 9 4.18 -4.68 1.24
C GLU A 9 2.94 -5.42 0.76
N LEU A 10 3.13 -6.27 -0.25
CA LEU A 10 2.11 -7.16 -0.77
C LEU A 10 2.53 -8.60 -0.51
N ARG A 11 1.73 -9.33 0.27
CA ARG A 11 2.03 -10.70 0.71
C ARG A 11 0.90 -11.63 0.34
N ILE A 12 1.24 -12.80 -0.19
CA ILE A 12 0.26 -13.87 -0.43
C ILE A 12 0.05 -14.60 0.89
N GLU A 13 -1.17 -14.61 1.38
CA GLU A 13 -1.55 -15.36 2.58
C GLU A 13 -2.52 -16.50 2.25
N ASN A 14 -2.71 -17.38 3.23
CA ASN A 14 -3.72 -18.44 3.19
C ASN A 14 -3.59 -19.38 1.98
N VAL A 15 -2.35 -19.60 1.52
CA VAL A 15 -2.01 -20.42 0.37
C VAL A 15 -2.62 -21.82 0.49
N GLY A 16 -3.33 -22.26 -0.54
CA GLY A 16 -4.03 -23.55 -0.59
C GLY A 16 -5.39 -23.56 0.11
N THR A 17 -5.95 -22.40 0.48
CA THR A 17 -7.28 -22.29 1.10
C THR A 17 -8.23 -21.44 0.27
N LYS A 18 -9.52 -21.42 0.65
CA LYS A 18 -10.54 -20.59 -0.01
C LYS A 18 -10.34 -19.08 0.20
N SER A 19 -9.46 -18.71 1.13
CA SER A 19 -9.11 -17.32 1.44
C SER A 19 -7.71 -16.96 0.92
N GLU A 20 -7.13 -17.79 0.05
CA GLU A 20 -5.85 -17.48 -0.59
C GLU A 20 -5.95 -16.16 -1.35
N GLY A 21 -4.97 -15.29 -1.12
CA GLY A 21 -4.75 -14.15 -2.00
C GLY A 21 -3.75 -13.14 -1.46
N CYS A 22 -3.57 -12.09 -2.23
CA CYS A 22 -2.58 -11.04 -2.00
C CYS A 22 -3.16 -9.94 -1.11
N TYR A 23 -2.63 -9.80 0.09
CA TYR A 23 -3.03 -8.77 1.04
C TYR A 23 -1.99 -7.65 1.07
N ALA A 24 -2.47 -6.43 1.26
CA ALA A 24 -1.64 -5.24 1.36
C ALA A 24 -1.40 -4.87 2.83
N TYR A 25 -0.15 -4.55 3.14
CA TYR A 25 0.29 -4.13 4.47
C TYR A 25 1.12 -2.87 4.37
N LEU A 26 1.06 -2.04 5.41
CA LEU A 26 1.94 -0.90 5.60
C LEU A 26 2.88 -1.20 6.76
N GLU A 27 4.16 -1.36 6.46
CA GLU A 27 5.22 -1.44 7.45
C GLU A 27 5.58 -0.03 7.91
N HIS A 28 5.28 0.31 9.16
CA HIS A 28 5.54 1.61 9.78
C HIS A 28 6.31 1.47 11.09
N ALA A 29 6.75 2.59 11.66
CA ALA A 29 7.61 2.58 12.84
C ALA A 29 6.99 1.92 14.09
N GLU A 30 5.66 1.87 14.21
CA GLU A 30 4.98 1.28 15.36
C GLU A 30 4.51 -0.16 15.10
N GLY A 31 4.75 -0.69 13.90
CA GLY A 31 4.39 -2.05 13.52
C GLY A 31 3.93 -2.17 12.07
N GLU A 32 3.01 -3.10 11.85
CA GLU A 32 2.45 -3.38 10.54
C GLU A 32 0.93 -3.23 10.58
N LEU A 33 0.37 -2.53 9.60
CA LEU A 33 -1.07 -2.32 9.48
C LEU A 33 -1.59 -2.90 8.17
N GLN A 34 -2.62 -3.74 8.26
CA GLN A 34 -3.28 -4.28 7.07
C GLN A 34 -4.10 -3.18 6.38
N LEU A 35 -3.97 -3.08 5.07
CA LEU A 35 -4.61 -2.04 4.26
C LEU A 35 -5.86 -2.56 3.57
N CYS A 36 -6.93 -1.78 3.64
CA CYS A 36 -8.22 -2.04 3.00
C CYS A 36 -8.70 -0.79 2.28
N ARG A 37 -9.62 -0.92 1.32
CA ARG A 37 -10.39 0.21 0.81
C ARG A 37 -11.86 0.06 1.17
N GLU A 38 -12.55 1.19 1.32
CA GLU A 38 -13.98 1.17 1.61
C GLU A 38 -14.74 0.41 0.52
N GLY A 39 -15.55 -0.58 0.93
CA GLY A 39 -16.35 -1.40 0.01
C GLY A 39 -15.56 -2.39 -0.85
N GLN A 40 -14.25 -2.55 -0.64
CA GLN A 40 -13.44 -3.57 -1.31
C GLN A 40 -12.98 -4.64 -0.34
N TYR A 41 -12.90 -5.87 -0.85
CA TYR A 41 -12.34 -6.97 -0.09
C TYR A 41 -10.83 -6.75 0.04
N PRO A 42 -10.21 -6.98 1.21
CA PRO A 42 -8.78 -6.74 1.45
C PRO A 42 -7.82 -7.64 0.66
N VAL A 43 -8.34 -8.47 -0.25
CA VAL A 43 -7.58 -9.50 -0.96
C VAL A 43 -7.55 -9.20 -2.45
N ASN A 44 -6.38 -9.37 -3.06
CA ASN A 44 -6.11 -9.17 -4.49
C ASN A 44 -6.54 -7.78 -4.99
N ASP A 45 -6.38 -6.72 -4.18
CA ASP A 45 -6.72 -5.36 -4.59
C ASP A 45 -5.59 -4.74 -5.44
N PRO A 46 -5.81 -4.50 -6.74
CA PRO A 46 -4.79 -3.96 -7.64
C PRO A 46 -4.38 -2.53 -7.32
N TYR A 47 -5.13 -1.83 -6.47
CA TYR A 47 -4.84 -0.46 -6.07
C TYR A 47 -3.47 -0.29 -5.39
N PHE A 48 -3.00 -1.32 -4.68
CA PHE A 48 -1.74 -1.27 -3.93
C PHE A 48 -0.54 -1.80 -4.72
N GLU A 49 -0.75 -2.51 -5.83
CA GLU A 49 0.31 -3.03 -6.71
C GLU A 49 1.34 -1.97 -7.16
N PRO A 50 0.95 -0.78 -7.65
CA PRO A 50 1.92 0.22 -8.08
C PRO A 50 2.77 0.80 -6.95
N TYR A 51 2.34 0.64 -5.69
CA TYR A 51 3.06 1.12 -4.52
C TYR A 51 3.85 0.01 -3.81
N LYS A 52 3.84 -1.22 -4.32
CA LYS A 52 4.56 -2.34 -3.69
C LYS A 52 6.05 -2.00 -3.56
N GLY A 53 6.52 -1.96 -2.32
CA GLY A 53 7.90 -1.64 -1.98
C GLY A 53 8.24 -0.15 -1.98
N ALA A 54 7.29 0.73 -2.32
CA ALA A 54 7.47 2.17 -2.22
C ALA A 54 7.20 2.65 -0.79
N GLU A 55 7.98 3.64 -0.35
CA GLU A 55 7.60 4.43 0.82
C GLU A 55 6.49 5.40 0.44
N VAL A 56 5.44 5.41 1.26
CA VAL A 56 4.23 6.20 1.04
C VAL A 56 3.74 6.78 2.36
N VAL A 57 2.97 7.85 2.27
CA VAL A 57 2.08 8.34 3.33
C VAL A 57 0.67 7.91 2.97
N ILE A 58 0.04 7.14 3.85
CA ILE A 58 -1.33 6.69 3.71
C ILE A 58 -2.20 7.48 4.67
N SER A 59 -3.24 8.12 4.16
CA SER A 59 -4.27 8.77 4.97
C SER A 59 -5.52 7.88 4.99
N GLY A 60 -6.03 7.61 6.18
CA GLY A 60 -7.18 6.74 6.32
C GLY A 60 -7.78 6.70 7.72
N THR A 61 -8.67 5.74 7.92
CA THR A 61 -9.33 5.51 9.20
C THR A 61 -9.08 4.07 9.66
N GLU A 62 -8.48 3.91 10.83
CA GLU A 62 -8.33 2.60 11.45
C GLU A 62 -9.68 2.06 11.89
N SER A 63 -9.99 0.84 11.48
CA SER A 63 -11.23 0.15 11.82
C SER A 63 -10.92 -1.32 12.02
N HIS A 64 -11.28 -1.87 13.19
CA HIS A 64 -11.14 -3.30 13.51
C HIS A 64 -9.73 -3.91 13.34
N GLY A 65 -8.65 -3.13 13.41
CA GLY A 65 -7.26 -3.59 13.23
C GLY A 65 -6.73 -3.46 11.79
N TRP A 66 -7.50 -2.84 10.90
CA TRP A 66 -7.16 -2.59 9.50
C TRP A 66 -7.20 -1.07 9.28
N LEU A 67 -6.41 -0.56 8.34
CA LEU A 67 -6.47 0.82 7.90
C LEU A 67 -7.32 0.91 6.63
N ILE A 68 -8.46 1.57 6.73
CA ILE A 68 -9.27 1.92 5.56
C ILE A 68 -8.58 3.09 4.87
N VAL A 69 -7.93 2.79 3.76
CA VAL A 69 -7.16 3.72 2.94
C VAL A 69 -8.08 4.60 2.13
N GLU A 70 -7.99 5.90 2.39
CA GLU A 70 -8.71 6.93 1.63
C GLU A 70 -7.76 7.53 0.57
N THR A 71 -6.51 7.80 0.94
CA THR A 71 -5.52 8.42 0.05
C THR A 71 -4.14 7.80 0.26
N ILE A 72 -3.37 7.66 -0.83
CA ILE A 72 -1.95 7.28 -0.79
C ILE A 72 -1.16 8.37 -1.49
N ALA A 73 -0.15 8.91 -0.81
CA ALA A 73 0.81 9.85 -1.37
C ALA A 73 2.20 9.22 -1.32
N PRO A 74 2.89 9.04 -2.46
CA PRO A 74 4.28 8.58 -2.44
C PRO A 74 5.15 9.60 -1.69
N THR A 75 5.98 9.11 -0.77
CA THR A 75 7.01 9.97 -0.17
C THR A 75 8.08 10.10 -1.25
N LEU A 76 8.26 11.30 -1.81
CA LEU A 76 9.21 11.55 -2.88
C LEU A 76 10.65 11.24 -2.39
N SER A 77 11.05 9.99 -2.57
CA SER A 77 12.44 9.50 -2.63
C SER A 77 12.62 8.65 -3.89
N SER A 78 11.77 8.86 -4.90
CA SER A 78 12.15 8.65 -6.29
C SER A 78 12.63 9.98 -6.80
N GLU A 79 13.94 10.10 -6.97
CA GLU A 79 14.48 10.96 -8.01
C GLU A 79 13.65 10.68 -9.28
N PRO A 80 13.09 11.69 -9.96
CA PRO A 80 12.57 11.43 -11.29
C PRO A 80 13.77 10.88 -12.07
N THR A 81 13.69 9.65 -12.59
CA THR A 81 14.51 9.29 -13.75
C THR A 81 14.03 10.18 -14.90
N ALA A 82 14.49 11.42 -14.88
CA ALA A 82 14.62 12.29 -16.02
C ALA A 82 16.03 12.03 -16.55
N LEU A 83 16.20 10.90 -17.23
CA LEU A 83 17.21 10.76 -18.27
C LEU A 83 16.41 10.74 -19.57
N GLU A 84 16.12 11.92 -20.11
CA GLU A 84 17.00 12.63 -21.04
C GLU A 84 17.05 11.86 -22.38
N ASN A 85 16.17 12.26 -23.29
CA ASN A 85 16.49 12.48 -24.70
C ASN A 85 15.29 13.11 -25.43
N PRO A 86 15.20 14.44 -25.49
CA PRO A 86 14.73 15.08 -26.70
C PRO A 86 15.92 15.10 -27.67
N GLU A 87 15.96 14.18 -28.63
CA GLU A 87 16.93 14.27 -29.72
C GLU A 87 16.24 14.17 -31.08
N PRO A 88 16.86 14.82 -32.09
CA PRO A 88 16.25 15.91 -32.88
C PRO A 88 15.56 15.51 -34.20
#